data_AF-A0A351JW12-F1
#
_entry.id   AF-A0A351JW12-F1
#
_cell.length_a   1.000
_cell.length_b   1.000
_cell.length_c   1.000
_cell.angle_alpha   90.00
_cell.angle_beta   90.00
_cell.angle_gamma   90.00
#
_symmetry.space_group_name_H-M   'P 1'
#
loop_
_entity.id
_entity.type
_entity.pdbx_description
1 polymer ?
#
loop_
_entity_poly.entity_id
_entity_poly.type
_entity_poly.pdbx_seq_one_letter_code
_entity_poly.pdbx_strand_id
1 'polypeptide(L)'
;RAFPGIRTKIVDAGGVPVKAGDGGYLVMAPPFPPALLRGLYGDVEKFRATYFGEYGPKLYFTKDGARMDEMGNTRITGRVDDVMNVAGHRLATAEVEDALSQHQLVSEVAVVSRPDDMKGEVPVAFVLLKKGAQPSEDLKKDLIKTVDKHIGPTARPSAIYFSEDVPKTRSGKIMRRVLKALVRNEPVGDLTTLRNPECVEDLRKTVGYKG
;
A
#
# COMPACT_ATOMS: atom_id res chain seq x y z
N ARG A 1 2.39 -17.12 11.26
CA ARG A 1 3.42 -17.17 12.35
C ARG A 1 4.80 -16.93 11.74
N ALA A 2 5.77 -16.48 12.54
CA ALA A 2 7.13 -16.25 12.07
C ALA A 2 7.86 -17.57 11.75
N PHE A 3 8.79 -17.53 10.79
CA PHE A 3 9.68 -18.65 10.49
C PHE A 3 10.67 -18.89 11.65
N PRO A 4 11.15 -20.13 11.89
CA PRO A 4 12.13 -20.40 12.94
C PRO A 4 13.36 -19.47 12.87
N GLY A 5 13.77 -18.94 14.02
CA GLY A 5 14.87 -17.97 14.12
C GLY A 5 14.49 -16.52 13.81
N ILE A 6 13.24 -16.25 13.38
CA ILE A 6 12.72 -14.88 13.22
C ILE A 6 11.86 -14.55 14.44
N ARG A 7 12.18 -13.43 15.11
CA ARG A 7 11.36 -12.86 16.18
C ARG A 7 10.75 -11.56 15.71
N THR A 8 9.45 -11.58 15.43
CA THR A 8 8.69 -10.38 15.08
C THR A 8 7.90 -9.86 16.27
N LYS A 9 7.67 -8.54 16.29
CA LYS A 9 6.72 -7.87 17.18
C LYS A 9 5.90 -6.87 16.36
N ILE A 10 4.71 -6.56 16.86
CA ILE A 10 3.92 -5.43 16.36
C ILE A 10 3.95 -4.37 17.45
N VAL A 11 4.40 -3.17 17.10
CA VAL A 11 4.62 -2.07 18.05
C VAL A 11 3.83 -0.82 17.66
N ASP A 12 3.54 0.03 18.62
CA ASP A 12 3.00 1.36 18.37
C ASP A 12 4.08 2.34 17.86
N ALA A 13 3.73 3.61 17.71
CA ALA A 13 4.67 4.66 17.27
C ALA A 13 5.84 4.86 18.25
N GLY A 14 5.69 4.51 19.52
CA GLY A 14 6.75 4.58 20.53
C GLY A 14 7.64 3.34 20.60
N GLY A 15 7.38 2.32 19.78
CA GLY A 15 8.11 1.05 19.83
C GLY A 15 7.64 0.11 20.94
N VAL A 16 6.48 0.36 21.55
CA VAL A 16 5.89 -0.48 22.60
C VAL A 16 4.99 -1.55 21.96
N PRO A 17 5.09 -2.84 22.36
CA PRO A 17 4.23 -3.88 21.83
C PRO A 17 2.74 -3.59 22.01
N VAL A 18 1.96 -3.73 20.93
CA VAL A 18 0.50 -3.58 20.97
C VAL A 18 -0.19 -4.86 21.44
N LYS A 19 -1.47 -4.76 21.85
CA LYS A 19 -2.26 -5.92 22.28
C LYS A 19 -2.66 -6.78 21.07
N ALA A 20 -3.01 -8.05 21.33
CA ALA A 20 -3.64 -8.88 20.32
C ALA A 20 -4.94 -8.21 19.84
N GLY A 21 -5.16 -8.20 18.53
CA GLY A 21 -6.26 -7.48 17.91
C GLY A 21 -5.95 -6.02 17.57
N ASP A 22 -4.86 -5.42 18.03
CA ASP A 22 -4.49 -4.05 17.65
C ASP A 22 -3.53 -4.05 16.45
N GLY A 23 -3.64 -3.00 15.63
CA GLY A 23 -2.73 -2.73 14.52
C GLY A 23 -1.52 -1.92 14.96
N GLY A 24 -0.38 -2.12 14.30
CA GLY A 24 0.83 -1.37 14.55
C GLY A 24 1.90 -1.63 13.49
N TYR A 25 3.15 -1.38 13.85
CA TYR A 25 4.31 -1.48 12.99
C TYR A 25 5.03 -2.81 13.19
N LEU A 26 5.29 -3.52 12.10
CA LEU A 26 6.00 -4.79 12.14
C LEU A 26 7.50 -4.53 12.30
N VAL A 27 8.07 -5.04 13.39
CA VAL A 27 9.50 -4.96 13.68
C VAL A 27 10.06 -6.35 13.91
N MET A 28 11.36 -6.53 13.65
CA MET A 28 12.09 -7.69 14.14
C MET A 28 12.88 -7.33 15.39
N ALA A 29 12.94 -8.27 16.33
CA ALA A 29 13.66 -8.14 17.59
C ALA A 29 14.84 -9.13 17.65
N PRO A 30 15.88 -8.84 18.45
CA PRO A 30 17.03 -9.72 18.60
C PRO A 30 16.70 -11.05 19.31
N PRO A 31 17.54 -12.09 19.09
CA PRO A 31 18.66 -12.13 18.15
C PRO A 31 18.15 -12.11 16.71
N PHE A 32 18.81 -11.32 15.87
CA PHE A 32 18.47 -11.20 14.45
C PHE A 32 18.90 -12.45 13.70
N PRO A 33 18.16 -12.87 12.65
CA PRO A 33 18.53 -14.03 11.86
C PRO A 33 19.86 -13.78 11.12
N PRO A 34 20.68 -14.82 10.86
CA PRO A 34 21.94 -14.69 10.16
C PRO A 34 21.84 -14.02 8.77
N ALA A 35 20.68 -14.18 8.13
CA ALA A 35 20.37 -13.64 6.81
C ALA A 35 19.94 -12.16 6.81
N LEU A 36 19.81 -11.51 7.97
CA LEU A 36 19.50 -10.08 8.01
C LEU A 36 20.60 -9.30 7.29
N LEU A 37 20.21 -8.33 6.46
CA LEU A 37 21.17 -7.48 5.76
C LEU A 37 22.15 -6.82 6.74
N ARG A 38 23.42 -6.73 6.34
CA ARG A 38 24.51 -6.21 7.18
C ARG A 38 24.79 -4.72 6.95
N GLY A 39 24.27 -4.16 5.86
CA GLY A 39 24.50 -2.79 5.43
C GLY A 39 23.92 -2.54 4.05
N LEU A 40 24.02 -1.29 3.59
CA LEU A 40 23.86 -0.95 2.18
C LEU A 40 25.25 -0.69 1.60
N TYR A 41 25.49 -1.14 0.37
CA TYR A 41 26.79 -1.00 -0.28
C TYR A 41 27.17 0.49 -0.42
N GLY A 42 28.32 0.85 0.12
CA GLY A 42 28.83 2.24 0.12
C GLY A 42 28.12 3.20 1.08
N ASP A 43 27.10 2.76 1.84
CA ASP A 43 26.29 3.66 2.67
C ASP A 43 25.69 2.98 3.91
N VAL A 44 26.54 2.70 4.90
CA VAL A 44 26.12 2.07 6.17
C VAL A 44 25.27 3.01 7.03
N GLU A 45 25.43 4.32 6.89
CA GLU A 45 24.66 5.29 7.67
C GLU A 45 23.21 5.35 7.19
N LYS A 46 22.96 5.30 5.87
CA LYS A 46 21.61 5.15 5.35
C LYS A 46 20.98 3.83 5.78
N PHE A 47 21.75 2.73 5.87
CA PHE A 47 21.25 1.48 6.43
C PHE A 47 20.74 1.66 7.86
N ARG A 48 21.55 2.26 8.73
CA ARG A 48 21.19 2.54 10.13
C ARG A 48 19.98 3.45 10.21
N ALA A 49 19.99 4.58 9.52
CA ALA A 49 18.90 5.54 9.50
C ALA A 49 17.60 4.91 8.98
N THR A 50 17.66 4.10 7.93
CA THR A 50 16.47 3.53 7.27
C THR A 50 15.78 2.46 8.12
N TYR A 51 16.55 1.59 8.78
CA TYR A 51 16.00 0.39 9.42
C TYR A 51 16.10 0.38 10.94
N PHE A 52 16.96 1.20 11.53
CA PHE A 52 17.16 1.33 12.98
C PHE A 52 16.96 2.76 13.49
N GLY A 53 16.67 3.73 12.61
CA GLY A 53 16.50 5.13 12.98
C GLY A 53 15.28 5.37 13.88
N GLU A 54 14.17 4.69 13.59
CA GLU A 54 12.89 4.93 14.29
C GLU A 54 12.89 4.41 15.74
N TYR A 55 13.40 3.20 15.96
CA TYR A 55 13.29 2.47 17.23
C TYR A 55 14.65 2.15 17.87
N GLY A 56 15.72 2.74 17.34
CA GLY A 56 17.08 2.48 17.76
C GLY A 56 17.61 1.08 17.39
N PRO A 57 18.79 0.71 17.89
CA PRO A 57 19.51 -0.48 17.45
C PRO A 57 18.87 -1.82 17.87
N LYS A 58 17.85 -1.77 18.74
CA LYS A 58 17.21 -2.99 19.30
C LYS A 58 16.09 -3.52 18.42
N LEU A 59 15.56 -2.74 17.49
CA LEU A 59 14.44 -3.13 16.66
C LEU A 59 14.74 -2.79 15.21
N TYR A 60 14.65 -3.79 14.34
CA TYR A 60 14.73 -3.62 12.90
C TYR A 60 13.34 -3.32 12.37
N PHE A 61 13.12 -2.13 11.83
CA PHE A 61 11.84 -1.73 11.26
C PHE A 61 11.70 -2.22 9.83
N THR A 62 10.72 -3.09 9.58
CA THR A 62 10.42 -3.63 8.24
C THR A 62 9.78 -2.59 7.31
N LYS A 63 9.28 -1.48 7.89
CA LYS A 63 8.44 -0.48 7.24
C LYS A 63 7.09 -1.03 6.75
N ASP A 64 6.66 -2.14 7.33
CA ASP A 64 5.33 -2.71 7.10
C ASP A 64 4.44 -2.49 8.32
N GLY A 65 3.15 -2.23 8.06
CA GLY A 65 2.09 -2.30 9.04
C GLY A 65 1.63 -3.75 9.21
N ALA A 66 1.25 -4.12 10.43
CA ALA A 66 0.68 -5.43 10.69
C ALA A 66 -0.31 -5.41 11.85
N ARG A 67 -1.16 -6.42 11.89
CA ARG A 67 -2.08 -6.73 13.00
C ARG A 67 -1.88 -8.17 13.45
N MET A 68 -2.02 -8.44 14.74
CA MET A 68 -2.01 -9.79 15.28
C MET A 68 -3.44 -10.23 15.57
N ASP A 69 -3.83 -11.40 15.06
CA ASP A 69 -5.12 -12.01 15.43
C ASP A 69 -5.06 -12.67 16.81
N GLU A 70 -6.23 -13.11 17.30
CA GLU A 70 -6.37 -13.77 18.61
C GLU A 70 -5.61 -15.10 18.69
N MET A 71 -5.28 -15.72 17.55
CA MET A 71 -4.53 -16.98 17.46
C MET A 71 -3.01 -16.77 17.35
N GLY A 72 -2.55 -15.51 17.39
CA GLY A 72 -1.14 -15.13 17.29
C GLY A 72 -0.60 -15.15 15.86
N ASN A 73 -1.44 -15.10 14.83
CA ASN A 73 -1.01 -14.91 13.45
C ASN A 73 -0.85 -13.43 13.12
N THR A 74 0.25 -13.12 12.44
CA THR A 74 0.52 -11.78 11.93
C THR A 74 -0.11 -11.64 10.54
N ARG A 75 -1.00 -10.64 10.38
CA ARG A 75 -1.50 -10.18 9.09
C ARG A 75 -0.78 -8.89 8.72
N ILE A 76 -0.09 -8.88 7.59
CA ILE A 76 0.54 -7.68 7.05
C ILE A 76 -0.56 -6.81 6.43
N THR A 77 -0.62 -5.54 6.82
CA THR A 77 -1.63 -4.57 6.35
C THR A 77 -1.09 -3.67 5.24
N GLY A 78 0.18 -3.84 4.85
CA GLY A 78 0.80 -3.11 3.76
C GLY A 78 1.99 -2.27 4.21
N ARG A 79 2.46 -1.44 3.27
CA ARG A 79 3.58 -0.52 3.46
C ARG A 79 3.14 0.66 4.32
N VAL A 80 3.96 1.04 5.31
CA VAL A 80 3.67 2.20 6.17
C VAL A 80 3.70 3.51 5.37
N ASP A 81 4.55 3.56 4.34
CA ASP A 81 4.60 4.64 3.36
C ASP A 81 3.38 4.70 2.42
N ASP A 82 2.58 3.63 2.38
CA ASP A 82 1.30 3.57 1.65
C ASP A 82 0.08 3.66 2.61
N VAL A 83 0.26 4.18 3.84
CA VAL A 83 -0.84 4.56 4.74
C VAL A 83 -1.15 6.04 4.53
N MET A 84 -2.43 6.34 4.31
CA MET A 84 -2.92 7.71 4.13
C MET A 84 -3.77 8.18 5.31
N ASN A 85 -3.86 9.50 5.50
CA ASN A 85 -4.71 10.10 6.51
C ASN A 85 -5.95 10.73 5.86
N VAL A 86 -7.10 10.07 6.02
CA VAL A 86 -8.39 10.52 5.46
C VAL A 86 -9.25 11.06 6.59
N ALA A 87 -9.38 12.38 6.67
CA ALA A 87 -10.17 13.08 7.69
C ALA A 87 -9.82 12.66 9.14
N GLY A 88 -8.54 12.43 9.44
CA GLY A 88 -8.07 11.99 10.76
C GLY A 88 -7.98 10.48 10.93
N HIS A 89 -8.51 9.69 9.99
CA HIS A 89 -8.44 8.22 10.02
C HIS A 89 -7.22 7.72 9.25
N ARG A 90 -6.40 6.87 9.90
CA ARG A 90 -5.30 6.17 9.23
C ARG A 90 -5.87 5.00 8.44
N LEU A 91 -5.72 5.04 7.13
CA LEU A 91 -6.24 4.04 6.21
C LEU A 91 -5.09 3.47 5.38
N ALA A 92 -4.91 2.16 5.40
CA ALA A 92 -3.93 1.52 4.54
C ALA A 92 -4.53 1.33 3.13
N THR A 93 -3.76 1.64 2.09
CA THR A 93 -4.17 1.38 0.69
C THR A 93 -4.58 -0.09 0.48
N ALA A 94 -3.84 -1.01 1.08
CA ALA A 94 -4.10 -2.45 0.97
C ALA A 94 -5.47 -2.87 1.53
N GLU A 95 -6.01 -2.18 2.54
CA GLU A 95 -7.35 -2.49 3.05
C GLU A 95 -8.42 -2.19 1.99
N VAL A 96 -8.28 -1.04 1.32
CA VAL A 96 -9.19 -0.63 0.23
C VAL A 96 -9.02 -1.54 -0.99
N GLU A 97 -7.79 -1.95 -1.32
CA GLU A 97 -7.50 -2.94 -2.35
C GLU A 97 -8.17 -4.29 -2.02
N ASP A 98 -8.00 -4.79 -0.79
CA ASP A 98 -8.61 -6.02 -0.31
C ASP A 98 -10.14 -5.96 -0.46
N ALA A 99 -10.78 -4.86 -0.06
CA ALA A 99 -12.23 -4.66 -0.17
C ALA A 99 -12.70 -4.63 -1.63
N LEU A 100 -12.03 -3.87 -2.50
CA LEU A 100 -12.40 -3.78 -3.92
C LEU A 100 -12.21 -5.11 -4.65
N SER A 101 -11.17 -5.87 -4.29
CA SER A 101 -10.89 -7.19 -4.89
C SER A 101 -11.95 -8.26 -4.58
N GLN A 102 -12.80 -8.05 -3.57
CA GLN A 102 -13.93 -8.96 -3.27
C GLN A 102 -15.04 -8.87 -4.31
N HIS A 103 -15.08 -7.81 -5.12
CA HIS A 103 -16.10 -7.65 -6.14
C HIS A 103 -15.86 -8.62 -7.31
N GLN A 104 -16.87 -9.40 -7.69
CA GLN A 104 -16.72 -10.54 -8.61
C GLN A 104 -16.15 -10.17 -9.99
N LEU A 105 -16.40 -8.95 -10.46
CA LEU A 105 -15.93 -8.45 -11.76
C LEU A 105 -14.51 -7.86 -11.73
N VAL A 106 -13.92 -7.67 -10.54
CA VAL A 106 -12.57 -7.11 -10.39
C VAL A 106 -11.52 -8.22 -10.52
N SER A 107 -10.52 -7.99 -11.36
CA SER A 107 -9.36 -8.88 -11.53
C SER A 107 -8.18 -8.43 -10.68
N GLU A 108 -7.87 -7.14 -10.71
CA GLU A 108 -6.75 -6.55 -9.97
C GLU A 108 -7.10 -5.10 -9.62
N VAL A 109 -6.53 -4.62 -8.52
CA VAL A 109 -6.76 -3.26 -8.04
C VAL A 109 -5.47 -2.68 -7.47
N ALA A 110 -5.27 -1.40 -7.69
CA ALA A 110 -4.22 -0.61 -7.05
C ALA A 110 -4.84 0.66 -6.46
N VAL A 111 -4.57 0.94 -5.20
CA VAL A 111 -5.04 2.15 -4.53
C VAL A 111 -3.86 3.04 -4.17
N VAL A 112 -4.01 4.34 -4.44
CA VAL A 112 -3.03 5.36 -4.09
C VAL A 112 -3.70 6.55 -3.41
N SER A 113 -2.93 7.29 -2.63
CA SER A 113 -3.37 8.51 -1.94
C SER A 113 -3.23 9.75 -2.83
N ARG A 114 -4.28 10.55 -2.94
CA ARG A 114 -4.25 11.90 -3.53
C ARG A 114 -4.51 12.96 -2.44
N PRO A 115 -3.77 14.08 -2.40
CA PRO A 115 -4.08 15.20 -1.52
C PRO A 115 -5.51 15.71 -1.75
N ASP A 116 -6.16 16.16 -0.68
CA ASP A 116 -7.51 16.72 -0.68
C ASP A 116 -7.60 17.84 0.35
N ASP A 117 -8.09 19.01 -0.06
CA ASP A 117 -8.07 20.21 0.77
C ASP A 117 -8.92 20.08 2.05
N MET A 118 -9.97 19.25 2.03
CA MET A 118 -10.85 19.08 3.19
C MET A 118 -10.47 17.87 4.04
N LYS A 119 -10.06 16.76 3.40
CA LYS A 119 -9.82 15.48 4.08
C LYS A 119 -8.34 15.20 4.33
N GLY A 120 -7.43 16.06 3.88
CA GLY A 120 -5.99 15.85 3.91
C GLY A 120 -5.55 14.95 2.76
N GLU A 121 -5.92 13.67 2.81
CA GLU A 121 -5.75 12.73 1.70
C GLU A 121 -7.03 11.93 1.44
N VAL A 122 -7.16 11.44 0.21
CA VAL A 122 -8.26 10.56 -0.22
C VAL A 122 -7.74 9.39 -1.05
N PRO A 123 -8.39 8.22 -0.98
CA PRO A 123 -8.03 7.09 -1.83
C PRO A 123 -8.47 7.33 -3.27
N VAL A 124 -7.66 6.87 -4.21
CA VAL A 124 -7.94 6.79 -5.64
C VAL A 124 -7.63 5.37 -6.09
N ALA A 125 -8.59 4.71 -6.74
CA ALA A 125 -8.48 3.32 -7.15
C ALA A 125 -8.32 3.18 -8.66
N PHE A 126 -7.36 2.35 -9.08
CA PHE A 126 -7.23 1.83 -10.44
C PHE A 126 -7.72 0.40 -10.44
N VAL A 127 -8.74 0.10 -11.25
CA VAL A 127 -9.45 -1.17 -11.23
C VAL A 127 -9.36 -1.82 -12.59
N LEU A 128 -8.79 -3.03 -12.63
CA LEU A 128 -8.79 -3.90 -13.80
C LEU A 128 -9.95 -4.87 -13.68
N LEU A 129 -10.75 -4.96 -14.74
CA LEU A 129 -11.89 -5.86 -14.79
C LEU A 129 -11.52 -7.22 -15.37
N LYS A 130 -12.25 -8.26 -14.95
CA LYS A 130 -12.13 -9.59 -15.55
C LYS A 130 -12.61 -9.55 -17.01
N LYS A 131 -12.07 -10.44 -17.83
CA LYS A 131 -12.44 -10.57 -19.25
C LYS A 131 -13.96 -10.69 -19.42
N GLY A 132 -14.52 -9.85 -20.27
CA GLY A 132 -15.96 -9.81 -20.56
C GLY A 132 -16.78 -8.84 -19.72
N ALA A 133 -16.22 -8.29 -18.63
CA ALA A 133 -16.82 -7.18 -17.91
C ALA A 133 -16.45 -5.84 -18.57
N GLN A 134 -17.38 -4.89 -18.52
CA GLN A 134 -17.23 -3.55 -19.09
C GLN A 134 -17.36 -2.48 -18.02
N PRO A 135 -16.59 -1.38 -18.12
CA PRO A 135 -16.71 -0.27 -17.19
C PRO A 135 -18.07 0.42 -17.37
N SER A 136 -18.72 0.75 -16.26
CA SER A 136 -19.96 1.52 -16.24
C SER A 136 -20.06 2.36 -14.97
N GLU A 137 -20.89 3.40 -15.00
CA GLU A 137 -21.15 4.21 -13.80
C GLU A 137 -21.85 3.40 -12.70
N ASP A 138 -22.69 2.44 -13.06
CA ASP A 138 -23.34 1.56 -12.09
C ASP A 138 -22.32 0.62 -11.43
N LEU A 139 -21.35 0.12 -12.19
CA LEU A 139 -20.25 -0.66 -11.63
C LEU A 139 -19.40 0.16 -10.65
N LYS A 140 -19.13 1.44 -10.94
CA LYS A 140 -18.44 2.32 -9.98
C LYS A 140 -19.22 2.45 -8.67
N LYS A 141 -20.54 2.65 -8.75
CA LYS A 141 -21.39 2.73 -7.55
C LYS A 141 -21.36 1.42 -6.76
N ASP A 142 -21.38 0.29 -7.43
CA ASP A 142 -21.35 -1.02 -6.77
C ASP A 142 -19.99 -1.33 -6.12
N LEU A 143 -18.89 -0.88 -6.72
CA LEU A 143 -17.57 -0.91 -6.08
C LEU A 143 -17.50 -0.04 -4.82
N ILE A 144 -18.07 1.17 -4.86
CA ILE A 144 -18.16 2.05 -3.69
C ILE A 144 -18.98 1.38 -2.57
N LYS A 145 -20.14 0.78 -2.90
CA LYS A 145 -20.95 0.01 -1.93
C LYS A 145 -20.18 -1.17 -1.34
N THR A 146 -19.32 -1.82 -2.13
CA THR A 146 -18.48 -2.92 -1.66
C THR A 146 -17.49 -2.42 -0.60
N VAL A 147 -16.83 -1.28 -0.84
CA VAL A 147 -15.94 -0.66 0.16
C VAL A 147 -16.71 -0.26 1.42
N ASP A 148 -17.89 0.32 1.28
CA ASP A 148 -18.75 0.68 2.43
C ASP A 148 -19.12 -0.52 3.29
N LYS A 149 -19.45 -1.65 2.65
CA LYS A 149 -19.82 -2.88 3.34
C LYS A 149 -18.64 -3.48 4.11
N HIS A 150 -17.43 -3.41 3.56
CA HIS A 150 -16.26 -4.09 4.12
C HIS A 150 -15.44 -3.23 5.10
N ILE A 151 -15.42 -1.90 4.91
CA ILE A 151 -14.60 -0.98 5.72
C ILE A 151 -15.46 0.15 6.27
N GLY A 152 -16.21 0.82 5.39
CA GLY A 152 -17.08 1.93 5.76
C GLY A 152 -16.86 3.21 4.95
N PRO A 153 -17.67 4.25 5.21
CA PRO A 153 -17.73 5.45 4.37
C PRO A 153 -16.45 6.27 4.28
N THR A 154 -15.58 6.17 5.29
CA THR A 154 -14.30 6.89 5.35
C THR A 154 -13.29 6.35 4.33
N ALA A 155 -13.44 5.12 3.87
CA ALA A 155 -12.53 4.46 2.93
C ALA A 155 -12.96 4.58 1.46
N ARG A 156 -14.08 5.26 1.18
CA ARG A 156 -14.61 5.43 -0.18
C ARG A 156 -13.57 6.06 -1.10
N PRO A 157 -13.18 5.40 -2.21
CA PRO A 157 -12.36 6.02 -3.24
C PRO A 157 -13.03 7.29 -3.76
N SER A 158 -12.28 8.39 -3.78
CA SER A 158 -12.70 9.66 -4.39
C SER A 158 -12.81 9.58 -5.91
N ALA A 159 -12.06 8.67 -6.52
CA ALA A 159 -12.12 8.36 -7.93
C ALA A 159 -11.82 6.86 -8.14
N ILE A 160 -12.52 6.27 -9.12
CA ILE A 160 -12.28 4.92 -9.62
C ILE A 160 -12.00 5.04 -11.12
N TYR A 161 -10.77 4.71 -11.50
CA TYR A 161 -10.33 4.65 -12.89
C TYR A 161 -10.29 3.19 -13.32
N PHE A 162 -11.03 2.86 -14.37
CA PHE A 162 -10.90 1.55 -15.00
C PHE A 162 -9.73 1.60 -15.97
N SER A 163 -8.82 0.64 -15.86
CA SER A 163 -7.67 0.52 -16.76
C SER A 163 -7.50 -0.92 -17.22
N GLU A 164 -6.86 -1.10 -18.38
CA GLU A 164 -6.55 -2.44 -18.90
C GLU A 164 -5.32 -3.05 -18.22
N ASP A 165 -4.37 -2.22 -17.81
CA ASP A 165 -3.21 -2.63 -17.02
C ASP A 165 -2.81 -1.55 -15.99
N VAL A 166 -1.90 -1.90 -15.09
CA VAL A 166 -1.21 -0.97 -14.19
C VAL A 166 0.31 -1.16 -14.31
N PRO A 167 1.11 -0.09 -14.07
CA PRO A 167 2.55 -0.16 -14.22
C PRO A 167 3.15 -1.18 -13.26
N LYS A 168 3.85 -2.18 -13.80
CA LYS A 168 4.44 -3.29 -13.05
C LYS A 168 5.94 -3.41 -13.33
N THR A 169 6.70 -3.74 -12.30
CA THR A 169 8.10 -4.15 -12.45
C THR A 169 8.19 -5.50 -13.17
N ARG A 170 9.39 -5.87 -13.65
CA ARG A 170 9.65 -7.22 -14.19
C ARG A 170 9.39 -8.35 -13.18
N SER A 171 9.44 -8.06 -11.88
CA SER A 171 9.07 -9.00 -10.80
C SER A 171 7.56 -9.07 -10.53
N GLY A 172 6.73 -8.33 -11.28
CA GLY A 172 5.28 -8.32 -11.16
C GLY A 172 4.73 -7.40 -10.07
N LYS A 173 5.58 -6.59 -9.41
CA LYS A 173 5.11 -5.64 -8.39
C LYS A 173 4.53 -4.39 -9.04
N ILE A 174 3.36 -3.96 -8.57
CA ILE A 174 2.75 -2.69 -9.00
C ILE A 174 3.63 -1.53 -8.55
N MET A 175 4.02 -0.65 -9.47
CA MET A 175 4.79 0.56 -9.19
C MET A 175 3.86 1.70 -8.75
N ARG A 176 3.36 1.63 -7.51
CA ARG A 176 2.45 2.62 -6.91
C ARG A 176 2.98 4.06 -6.98
N ARG A 177 4.30 4.26 -6.93
CA ARG A 177 4.94 5.57 -7.11
C ARG A 177 4.51 6.26 -8.41
N VAL A 178 4.42 5.51 -9.51
CA VAL A 178 4.02 6.06 -10.82
C VAL A 178 2.54 6.46 -10.78
N LEU A 179 1.67 5.58 -10.29
CA LEU A 179 0.25 5.88 -10.10
C LEU A 179 0.02 7.11 -9.21
N LYS A 180 0.78 7.22 -8.11
CA LYS A 180 0.75 8.35 -7.18
C LYS A 180 1.17 9.66 -7.87
N ALA A 181 2.23 9.64 -8.66
CA ALA A 181 2.66 10.81 -9.44
C ALA A 181 1.59 11.23 -10.47
N LEU A 182 0.95 10.27 -11.15
CA LEU A 182 -0.12 10.56 -12.10
C LEU A 182 -1.33 11.25 -11.46
N VAL A 183 -1.82 10.75 -10.32
CA VAL A 183 -3.00 11.32 -9.65
C VAL A 183 -2.68 12.64 -8.93
N ARG A 184 -1.42 12.90 -8.61
CA ARG A 184 -0.94 14.15 -7.98
C ARG A 184 -0.47 15.19 -9.00
N ASN A 185 -0.46 14.84 -10.28
CA ASN A 185 0.11 15.66 -11.34
C ASN A 185 1.57 16.06 -11.08
N GLU A 186 2.37 15.09 -10.63
CA GLU A 186 3.81 15.23 -10.37
C GLU A 186 4.64 14.51 -11.45
N PRO A 187 5.93 14.81 -11.62
CA PRO A 187 6.79 14.09 -12.55
C PRO A 187 6.88 12.59 -12.22
N VAL A 188 6.52 11.74 -13.20
CA VAL A 188 6.52 10.27 -13.02
C VAL A 188 7.92 9.68 -12.83
N GLY A 189 8.98 10.41 -13.18
CA GLY A 189 10.37 9.98 -13.03
C GLY A 189 10.76 8.80 -13.94
N ASP A 190 11.71 7.99 -13.48
CA ASP A 190 12.25 6.86 -14.26
C ASP A 190 11.24 5.69 -14.38
N LEU A 191 11.05 5.23 -15.62
CA LEU A 191 10.14 4.16 -16.03
C LEU A 191 10.88 2.93 -16.61
N THR A 192 12.22 2.94 -16.69
CA THR A 192 13.03 1.89 -17.36
C THR A 192 12.87 0.49 -16.78
N THR A 193 12.45 0.39 -15.52
CA THR A 193 12.22 -0.89 -14.82
C THR A 193 10.83 -1.48 -15.05
N LEU A 194 9.93 -0.73 -15.69
CA LEU A 194 8.60 -1.22 -16.05
C LEU A 194 8.72 -2.31 -17.11
N ARG A 195 7.91 -3.35 -16.93
CA ARG A 195 7.72 -4.38 -17.97
C ARG A 195 6.75 -3.93 -19.06
N ASN A 196 5.89 -2.96 -18.73
CA ASN A 196 4.77 -2.47 -19.51
C ASN A 196 4.73 -0.93 -19.48
N PRO A 197 5.77 -0.22 -19.94
CA PRO A 197 5.81 1.25 -19.89
C PRO A 197 4.67 1.92 -20.66
N GLU A 198 4.15 1.29 -21.71
CA GLU A 198 3.05 1.77 -22.54
C GLU A 198 1.76 2.05 -21.76
N CYS A 199 1.46 1.28 -20.70
CA CYS A 199 0.27 1.50 -19.89
C CYS A 199 0.24 2.87 -19.20
N VAL A 200 1.41 3.49 -18.98
CA VAL A 200 1.52 4.79 -18.34
C VAL A 200 0.90 5.89 -19.20
N GLU A 201 1.02 5.81 -20.52
CA GLU A 201 0.44 6.81 -21.43
C GLU A 201 -1.08 6.75 -21.46
N ASP A 202 -1.66 5.56 -21.40
CA ASP A 202 -3.11 5.39 -21.32
C ASP A 202 -3.65 5.86 -19.96
N LEU A 203 -2.91 5.58 -18.89
CA LEU A 203 -3.24 6.07 -17.56
C LEU A 203 -3.14 7.60 -17.47
N ARG A 204 -2.17 8.24 -18.13
CA ARG A 204 -2.09 9.72 -18.21
C ARG A 204 -3.34 10.33 -18.79
N LYS A 205 -3.85 9.77 -19.89
CA LYS A 205 -5.12 10.23 -20.50
C LYS A 205 -6.30 10.00 -19.56
N THR A 206 -6.37 8.81 -18.97
CA THR A 206 -7.47 8.39 -18.09
C THR A 206 -7.60 9.25 -16.85
N VAL A 207 -6.47 9.64 -16.24
CA VAL A 207 -6.46 10.48 -15.03
C VAL A 207 -6.46 11.98 -15.35
N GLY A 208 -6.32 12.37 -16.62
CA GLY A 208 -6.19 13.77 -17.03
C GLY A 208 -4.88 14.42 -16.57
N TYR A 209 -3.78 13.68 -16.58
CA TYR A 209 -2.44 14.15 -16.23
C TYR A 209 -1.99 15.27 -17.18
N LYS A 210 -1.50 16.37 -16.62
CA LYS A 210 -1.09 17.59 -17.34
C LYS A 210 0.41 17.84 -17.36
N GLY A 211 1.19 17.10 -16.57
CA GLY A 211 2.64 17.32 -16.43
C GLY A 211 2.96 18.32 -15.33
#